data_AF-A0A932L968-F1
#
_entry.id   AF-A0A932L968-F1
#
_cell.length_a   1.000
_cell.length_b   1.000
_cell.length_c   1.000
_cell.angle_alpha   90.00
_cell.angle_beta   90.00
_cell.angle_gamma   90.00
#
_symmetry.space_group_name_H-M   'P 1'
#
loop_
_entity.id
_entity.type
_entity.pdbx_description
1 polymer ?
#
loop_
_entity_poly.entity_id
_entity_poly.type
_entity_poly.pdbx_seq_one_letter_code
_entity_poly.pdbx_strand_id
1 'polypeptide(L)'
;MAINVACQCGKAFRVKDEVAGRRVKCPACGRVLDIPEERSAPPLEVFPDADHLGSLQNAASMGYDPLGQSGGYPALPPRRGSHDGLIKGLMILAGASIGLMMLSMVVLSIVSAFRSPTPPNDQLAAQPAPPSVSGKAPAAPAVASSAATDRGKAAASGKEKSPVTSTDATPAGDTTSSANGKEKAGPPLVAMSRATLERLGKPEPLKGAQVSGPDKLPMEGYSWMVQLLPHLGHEDLYKKFDFSKPWDEDPNEPLTMQVIPAFLNPSDSRDKWEGYPFDKKALTHFVGVSGIEDARNVVAAALPRSDPRAGMFGYDQVAKPSEVTDGTSQTIMIIGSGELAAPWAIGGGATIRGAREPYFHEITGFGSKGLPKRGSQAVMADGSVRFISADIDPQVFKSMCTIHGAESVDLSANPHVTAAP
;
A
#
# COMPACT_ATOMS: atom_id res chain seq x y z
N MET A 1 30.49 27.88 14.25
CA MET A 1 30.26 28.28 12.85
C MET A 1 29.30 29.49 12.84
N ALA A 2 28.88 30.04 11.69
CA ALA A 2 27.95 31.17 11.64
C ALA A 2 26.58 30.71 11.12
N ILE A 3 25.52 31.00 11.88
CA ILE A 3 24.12 30.65 11.55
C ILE A 3 23.54 31.80 10.71
N ASN A 4 23.00 31.49 9.54
CA ASN A 4 22.25 32.45 8.72
C ASN A 4 20.79 32.48 9.19
N VAL A 5 20.29 33.66 9.57
CA VAL A 5 18.96 33.85 10.13
C VAL A 5 18.16 34.80 9.24
N ALA A 6 17.00 34.35 8.77
CA ALA A 6 16.07 35.17 7.99
C ALA A 6 15.03 35.83 8.91
N CYS A 7 14.86 37.15 8.78
CA CYS A 7 13.81 37.88 9.49
C CYS A 7 12.57 38.04 8.59
N GLN A 8 11.39 38.06 9.19
CA GLN A 8 10.11 38.37 8.52
C GLN A 8 10.06 39.76 7.84
N CYS A 9 11.03 40.65 8.11
CA CYS A 9 11.18 41.90 7.36
C CYS A 9 11.86 41.71 5.99
N GLY A 10 12.16 40.47 5.59
CA GLY A 10 12.78 40.13 4.30
C GLY A 10 14.30 40.23 4.27
N LYS A 11 14.97 40.57 5.39
CA LYS A 11 16.44 40.61 5.48
C LYS A 11 17.00 39.41 6.23
N ALA A 12 18.12 38.89 5.72
CA ALA A 12 18.91 37.86 6.40
C ALA A 12 20.16 38.47 7.05
N PHE A 13 20.58 37.92 8.19
CA PHE A 13 21.80 38.32 8.90
C PHE A 13 22.50 37.11 9.52
N ARG A 14 23.79 37.25 9.81
CA ARG A 14 24.63 36.19 10.39
C ARG A 14 24.79 36.38 11.88
N VAL A 15 24.63 35.29 12.63
CA VAL A 15 24.91 35.24 14.06
C VAL A 15 25.92 34.14 14.35
N LYS A 16 26.67 34.28 15.45
CA LYS A 16 27.60 33.23 15.89
C LYS A 16 26.83 32.04 16.42
N ASP A 17 27.40 30.84 16.29
CA ASP A 17 26.86 29.59 16.87
C ASP A 17 26.50 29.69 18.35
N GLU A 18 27.28 30.47 19.11
CA GLU A 18 27.12 30.67 20.56
C GLU A 18 25.74 31.22 20.96
N VAL A 19 24.98 31.77 20.00
CA VAL A 19 23.62 32.27 20.22
C VAL A 19 22.53 31.35 19.69
N ALA A 20 22.85 30.13 19.24
CA ALA A 20 21.88 29.07 19.00
C ALA A 20 21.01 28.84 20.25
N GLY A 21 19.70 28.69 20.06
CA GLY A 21 18.73 28.59 21.15
C GLY A 21 18.47 29.88 21.93
N ARG A 22 19.06 31.03 21.55
CA ARG A 22 18.85 32.33 22.21
C ARG A 22 18.01 33.29 21.34
N ARG A 23 17.44 34.30 22.00
CA ARG A 23 16.73 35.42 21.36
C ARG A 23 17.68 36.53 20.93
N VAL A 24 17.63 36.92 19.66
CA VAL A 24 18.43 38.02 19.11
C VAL A 24 17.57 39.06 18.41
N LYS A 25 18.02 40.32 18.37
CA LYS A 25 17.33 41.38 17.63
C LYS A 25 17.82 41.44 16.19
N CYS A 26 16.90 41.52 15.24
CA CYS A 26 17.22 41.80 13.86
C CYS A 26 17.86 43.20 13.74
N PRO A 27 19.06 43.32 13.15
CA PRO A 27 19.75 44.61 13.01
C PRO A 27 19.05 45.58 12.05
N ALA A 28 18.14 45.07 11.21
CA ALA A 28 17.43 45.89 10.22
C ALA A 28 16.11 46.48 10.72
N CYS A 29 15.37 45.77 11.59
CA CYS A 29 14.04 46.20 12.02
C CYS A 29 13.82 46.12 13.53
N GLY A 30 14.83 45.71 14.32
CA GLY A 30 14.77 45.64 15.79
C GLY A 30 13.92 44.51 16.37
N ARG A 31 13.24 43.70 15.53
CA ARG A 31 12.38 42.60 15.98
C ARG A 31 13.19 41.49 16.63
N VAL A 32 12.70 40.94 17.75
CA VAL A 32 13.34 39.83 18.46
C VAL A 32 12.93 38.51 17.78
N LEU A 33 13.91 37.65 17.48
CA LEU A 33 13.75 36.34 16.85
C LEU A 33 14.45 35.27 17.68
N ASP A 34 13.87 34.08 17.76
CA ASP A 34 14.50 32.89 18.35
C ASP A 34 15.43 32.22 17.33
N ILE A 35 16.68 31.96 17.70
CA ILE A 35 17.63 31.25 16.84
C ILE A 35 17.45 29.74 17.05
N PRO A 36 17.14 28.96 15.98
CA PRO A 36 16.97 27.52 16.11
C PRO A 36 18.28 26.85 16.56
N GLU A 37 18.18 25.93 17.51
CA GLU A 37 19.30 25.11 17.98
C GLU A 37 19.51 23.97 16.97
N GLU A 38 20.70 23.89 16.36
CA GLU A 38 21.04 22.75 15.51
C GLU A 38 21.07 21.49 16.38
N ARG A 39 20.06 20.62 16.25
CA ARG A 39 20.22 19.22 16.64
C ARG A 39 21.28 18.64 15.72
N SER A 40 22.48 18.40 16.25
CA SER A 40 23.50 17.62 15.57
C SER A 40 22.90 16.27 15.18
N ALA A 41 22.74 16.02 13.88
CA ALA A 41 22.37 14.71 13.38
C ALA A 41 23.41 13.69 13.89
N PRO A 42 22.99 12.49 14.31
CA PRO A 42 23.94 11.44 14.66
C PRO A 42 24.85 11.15 13.45
N PRO A 43 26.12 10.78 13.67
CA PRO A 43 27.04 10.47 12.57
C PRO A 43 26.46 9.35 11.71
N LEU A 44 26.33 9.58 10.40
CA LEU A 44 25.94 8.56 9.45
C LEU A 44 27.06 7.50 9.37
N GLU A 45 26.72 6.24 9.64
CA GLU A 45 27.60 5.13 9.30
C GLU A 45 27.78 5.08 7.77
N VAL A 46 29.04 5.02 7.34
CA VAL A 46 29.43 4.97 5.94
C VAL A 46 29.09 3.58 5.40
N PHE A 47 28.08 3.49 4.55
CA PHE A 47 27.86 2.29 3.74
C PHE A 47 28.95 2.21 2.65
N PRO A 48 29.62 1.06 2.46
CA PRO A 48 30.64 0.91 1.43
C PRO A 48 30.04 1.00 0.01
N ASP A 49 30.81 1.59 -0.89
CA ASP A 49 30.43 1.98 -2.25
C ASP A 49 29.95 0.83 -3.17
N ALA A 50 29.21 1.21 -4.21
CA ALA A 50 28.46 0.36 -5.14
C ALA A 50 29.30 -0.48 -6.13
N ASP A 51 30.61 -0.60 -5.96
CA ASP A 51 31.48 -1.38 -6.86
C ASP A 51 31.51 -2.88 -6.53
N HIS A 52 30.81 -3.34 -5.49
CA HIS A 52 30.81 -4.75 -5.07
C HIS A 52 29.59 -5.59 -5.51
N LEU A 53 28.63 -5.03 -6.24
CA LEU A 53 27.43 -5.75 -6.70
C LEU A 53 27.71 -6.82 -7.79
N GLY A 54 28.91 -6.84 -8.38
CA GLY A 54 29.32 -7.86 -9.35
C GLY A 54 29.71 -9.22 -8.75
N SER A 55 29.79 -9.35 -7.42
CA SER A 55 30.29 -10.57 -6.77
C SER A 55 29.23 -11.42 -6.04
N LEU A 56 28.00 -10.92 -5.91
CA LEU A 56 26.93 -11.64 -5.20
C LEU A 56 26.21 -12.71 -6.04
N GLN A 57 26.48 -12.80 -7.35
CA GLN A 57 25.93 -13.87 -8.17
C GLN A 57 26.61 -15.23 -7.96
N ASN A 58 27.80 -15.28 -7.33
CA ASN A 58 28.59 -16.51 -7.18
C ASN A 58 28.69 -17.06 -5.74
N ALA A 59 28.19 -16.35 -4.73
CA ALA A 59 28.29 -16.77 -3.33
C ALA A 59 27.34 -17.91 -2.94
N ALA A 60 26.36 -18.27 -3.78
CA ALA A 60 25.47 -19.41 -3.54
C ALA A 60 26.15 -20.79 -3.70
N SER A 61 27.44 -20.84 -4.08
CA SER A 61 28.18 -22.08 -4.36
C SER A 61 29.34 -22.39 -3.42
N MET A 62 29.61 -21.54 -2.42
CA MET A 62 30.63 -21.83 -1.41
C MET A 62 30.04 -21.52 -0.03
N GLY A 63 29.75 -22.56 0.75
CA GLY A 63 29.15 -22.50 2.08
C GLY A 63 30.00 -21.72 3.08
N TYR A 64 29.90 -20.40 3.03
CA TYR A 64 30.56 -19.48 3.94
C TYR A 64 29.60 -19.08 5.06
N ASP A 65 29.93 -19.49 6.28
CA ASP A 65 29.23 -19.15 7.52
C ASP A 65 29.79 -17.81 8.06
N PRO A 66 29.01 -16.71 8.10
CA PRO A 66 29.55 -15.39 8.40
C PRO A 66 29.53 -15.03 9.89
N LEU A 67 29.41 -15.98 10.82
CA LEU A 67 29.45 -15.70 12.26
C LEU A 67 30.81 -16.02 12.90
N GLY A 68 31.84 -15.28 12.48
CA GLY A 68 33.15 -15.21 13.13
C GLY A 68 33.44 -13.81 13.70
N GLN A 69 33.48 -13.73 15.03
CA GLN A 69 33.93 -12.66 15.96
C GLN A 69 34.85 -11.56 15.34
N SER A 70 34.78 -10.26 15.66
CA SER A 70 34.49 -9.57 16.93
C SER A 70 34.24 -8.05 16.73
N GLY A 71 33.30 -7.47 17.47
CA GLY A 71 33.10 -6.02 17.60
C GLY A 71 31.70 -5.69 18.17
N GLY A 72 31.57 -5.68 19.50
CA GLY A 72 30.29 -5.78 20.19
C GLY A 72 29.36 -4.56 20.12
N TYR A 73 28.12 -4.80 19.68
CA TYR A 73 26.94 -4.10 20.17
C TYR A 73 26.33 -4.93 21.32
N PRO A 74 25.75 -4.32 22.37
CA PRO A 74 25.01 -5.07 23.36
C PRO A 74 23.85 -5.80 22.66
N ALA A 75 23.84 -7.12 22.78
CA ALA A 75 22.73 -7.93 22.30
C ALA A 75 21.43 -7.41 22.92
N LEU A 76 20.45 -7.10 22.06
CA LEU A 76 19.07 -6.90 22.51
C LEU A 76 18.67 -8.12 23.33
N PRO A 77 18.05 -7.96 24.52
CA PRO A 77 17.59 -9.09 25.28
C PRO A 77 16.60 -9.89 24.43
N PRO A 78 16.68 -11.22 24.39
CA PRO A 78 15.73 -12.02 23.65
C PRO A 78 14.33 -11.71 24.16
N ARG A 79 13.42 -11.29 23.26
CA ARG A 79 11.99 -11.16 23.55
C ARG A 79 11.53 -12.53 24.07
N ARG A 80 11.21 -12.59 25.37
CA ARG A 80 10.49 -13.71 26.00
C ARG A 80 9.10 -13.75 25.40
N GLY A 81 8.95 -14.43 24.26
CA GLY A 81 7.66 -14.87 23.74
C GLY A 81 7.09 -15.93 24.68
N SER A 82 5.98 -15.63 25.34
CA SER A 82 5.33 -16.49 26.33
C SER A 82 4.62 -17.74 25.76
N HIS A 83 4.99 -18.22 24.58
CA HIS A 83 4.32 -19.36 23.93
C HIS A 83 5.27 -20.49 23.46
N ASP A 84 6.57 -20.39 23.76
CA ASP A 84 7.54 -21.41 23.34
C ASP A 84 7.50 -22.69 24.20
N GLY A 85 7.08 -22.58 25.47
CA GLY A 85 6.95 -23.73 26.38
C GLY A 85 5.74 -24.61 26.07
N LEU A 86 4.63 -24.01 25.62
CA LEU A 86 3.38 -24.73 25.35
C LEU A 86 3.48 -25.56 24.07
N ILE A 87 4.09 -25.01 23.02
CA ILE A 87 4.24 -25.69 21.72
C ILE A 87 5.30 -26.81 21.81
N LYS A 88 6.42 -26.58 22.53
CA LYS A 88 7.42 -27.63 22.80
C LYS A 88 6.87 -28.74 23.72
N GLY A 89 6.01 -28.40 24.69
CA GLY A 89 5.32 -29.39 25.53
C GLY A 89 4.31 -30.24 24.76
N LEU A 90 3.55 -29.65 23.84
CA LEU A 90 2.55 -30.38 23.03
C LEU A 90 3.20 -31.37 22.04
N MET A 91 4.36 -31.01 21.46
CA MET A 91 5.11 -31.88 20.53
C MET A 91 5.73 -33.10 21.23
N ILE A 92 6.18 -32.96 22.48
CA ILE A 92 6.75 -34.09 23.25
C ILE A 92 5.65 -35.08 23.66
N LEU A 93 4.44 -34.58 24.00
CA LEU A 93 3.29 -35.43 24.32
C LEU A 93 2.72 -36.17 23.09
N ALA A 94 2.74 -35.54 21.92
CA ALA A 94 2.34 -36.18 20.66
C ALA A 94 3.35 -37.25 20.18
N GLY A 95 4.65 -37.01 20.35
CA GLY A 95 5.70 -37.98 20.00
C GLY A 95 5.69 -39.24 20.88
N ALA A 96 5.47 -39.07 22.19
CA ALA A 96 5.41 -40.19 23.14
C ALA A 96 4.18 -41.09 22.91
N SER A 97 3.05 -40.50 22.53
CA SER A 97 1.81 -41.25 22.24
C SER A 97 1.90 -42.07 20.95
N ILE A 98 2.53 -41.53 19.89
CA ILE A 98 2.78 -42.28 18.65
C ILE A 98 3.78 -43.42 18.91
N GLY A 99 4.84 -43.18 19.68
CA GLY A 99 5.81 -44.22 20.04
C GLY A 99 5.19 -45.36 20.85
N LEU A 100 4.33 -45.04 21.83
CA LEU A 100 3.63 -46.04 22.64
C LEU A 100 2.61 -46.83 21.80
N MET A 101 1.94 -46.18 20.86
CA MET A 101 0.97 -46.83 19.97
C MET A 101 1.67 -47.78 18.98
N MET A 102 2.81 -47.39 18.41
CA MET A 102 3.63 -48.26 17.56
C MET A 102 4.19 -49.45 18.34
N LEU A 103 4.67 -49.23 19.58
CA LEU A 103 5.14 -50.31 20.45
C LEU A 103 3.99 -51.28 20.80
N SER A 104 2.78 -50.76 21.05
CA SER A 104 1.60 -51.58 21.33
C SER A 104 1.17 -52.44 20.13
N MET A 105 1.28 -51.92 18.90
CA MET A 105 1.00 -52.69 17.68
C MET A 105 2.01 -53.79 17.43
N VAL A 106 3.29 -53.55 17.74
CA VAL A 106 4.34 -54.59 17.65
C VAL A 106 4.09 -55.68 18.70
N VAL A 107 3.75 -55.31 19.94
CA VAL A 107 3.41 -56.27 21.00
C VAL A 107 2.15 -57.07 20.64
N LEU A 108 1.10 -56.44 20.11
CA LEU A 108 -0.12 -57.13 19.65
C LEU A 108 0.15 -58.08 18.47
N SER A 109 1.04 -57.69 17.55
CA SER A 109 1.46 -58.55 16.43
C SER A 109 2.21 -59.79 16.93
N ILE A 110 3.12 -59.62 17.89
CA ILE A 110 3.84 -60.74 18.52
C ILE A 110 2.88 -61.65 19.29
N VAL A 111 1.95 -61.09 20.06
CA VAL A 111 0.94 -61.89 20.81
C VAL A 111 0.00 -62.63 19.86
N SER A 112 -0.35 -62.05 18.70
CA SER A 112 -1.15 -62.73 17.68
C SER A 112 -0.42 -63.89 17.01
N ALA A 113 0.92 -63.82 16.91
CA ALA A 113 1.76 -64.89 16.36
C ALA A 113 1.89 -66.09 17.33
N PHE A 114 1.58 -65.91 18.61
CA PHE A 114 1.58 -66.99 19.62
C PHE A 114 0.19 -67.56 19.94
N ARG A 115 -0.89 -67.05 19.34
CA ARG A 115 -2.20 -67.72 19.40
C ARG A 115 -2.22 -68.87 18.40
N SER A 116 -2.09 -70.09 18.90
CA SER A 116 -2.26 -71.30 18.11
C SER A 116 -3.65 -71.34 17.45
N PRO A 117 -3.78 -71.83 16.21
CA PRO A 117 -5.08 -72.00 15.57
C PRO A 117 -5.89 -73.07 16.31
N THR A 118 -7.11 -72.73 16.72
CA THR A 118 -8.11 -73.71 17.11
C THR A 118 -8.36 -74.68 15.95
N PRO A 119 -8.42 -76.00 16.20
CA PRO A 119 -8.71 -76.98 15.14
C PRO A 119 -10.15 -76.80 14.62
N PRO A 120 -10.40 -77.14 13.34
CA PRO A 120 -11.72 -77.01 12.73
C PRO A 120 -12.65 -78.09 13.29
N ASN A 121 -13.84 -77.69 13.73
CA ASN A 121 -14.89 -78.65 14.09
C ASN A 121 -15.76 -78.89 12.85
N ASP A 122 -15.77 -80.14 12.39
CA ASP A 122 -16.58 -80.63 11.29
C ASP A 122 -18.08 -80.64 11.64
N GLN A 123 -18.84 -80.10 10.70
CA GLN A 123 -20.22 -80.43 10.31
C GLN A 123 -21.27 -80.82 11.35
N LEU A 124 -22.35 -80.02 11.40
CA LEU A 124 -23.69 -80.59 11.35
C LEU A 124 -24.67 -79.74 10.51
N ALA A 125 -25.00 -80.30 9.35
CA ALA A 125 -26.23 -80.24 8.56
C ALA A 125 -27.08 -78.95 8.49
N ALA A 126 -27.22 -78.48 7.24
CA ALA A 126 -28.18 -77.51 6.77
C ALA A 126 -29.64 -77.99 6.85
N GLN A 127 -30.56 -77.06 7.10
CA GLN A 127 -31.91 -77.05 6.51
C GLN A 127 -32.42 -75.62 6.24
N PRO A 128 -33.33 -75.43 5.26
CA PRO A 128 -33.45 -74.22 4.44
C PRO A 128 -34.58 -73.26 4.83
N ALA A 129 -34.49 -72.03 4.32
CA ALA A 129 -35.45 -70.94 4.53
C ALA A 129 -36.79 -71.14 3.77
N PRO A 130 -37.94 -70.66 4.29
CA PRO A 130 -39.23 -70.73 3.63
C PRO A 130 -39.49 -69.58 2.62
N PRO A 131 -40.46 -69.74 1.69
CA PRO A 131 -40.57 -68.96 0.47
C PRO A 131 -41.41 -67.67 0.55
N SER A 132 -41.17 -66.79 -0.43
CA SER A 132 -41.91 -65.57 -0.76
C SER A 132 -43.32 -65.84 -1.32
N VAL A 133 -44.29 -65.00 -0.97
CA VAL A 133 -45.61 -64.90 -1.63
C VAL A 133 -45.80 -63.48 -2.20
N SER A 134 -46.36 -63.43 -3.40
CA SER A 134 -46.47 -62.29 -4.31
C SER A 134 -47.93 -61.84 -4.49
N GLY A 135 -48.14 -60.58 -4.93
CA GLY A 135 -49.39 -60.04 -5.50
C GLY A 135 -49.62 -58.57 -5.08
N LYS A 136 -49.95 -57.60 -5.93
CA LYS A 136 -50.41 -57.58 -7.33
C LYS A 136 -50.34 -56.10 -7.84
N ALA A 137 -50.05 -55.92 -9.14
CA ALA A 137 -49.94 -54.68 -9.95
C ALA A 137 -51.32 -54.01 -10.23
N PRO A 138 -51.56 -53.04 -11.17
CA PRO A 138 -50.73 -52.41 -12.25
C PRO A 138 -50.88 -50.85 -12.33
N ALA A 139 -50.40 -50.04 -13.30
CA ALA A 139 -50.22 -50.20 -14.75
C ALA A 139 -49.31 -49.11 -15.37
N ALA A 140 -48.65 -49.47 -16.47
CA ALA A 140 -48.14 -48.57 -17.54
C ALA A 140 -49.18 -48.56 -18.71
N PRO A 141 -49.07 -47.76 -19.80
CA PRO A 141 -48.00 -47.81 -20.81
C PRO A 141 -47.51 -46.40 -21.25
N ALA A 142 -46.42 -46.11 -21.96
CA ALA A 142 -45.48 -46.77 -22.87
C ALA A 142 -45.56 -46.21 -24.33
N VAL A 143 -44.35 -45.89 -24.83
CA VAL A 143 -43.79 -46.00 -26.20
C VAL A 143 -43.99 -44.91 -27.28
N ALA A 144 -42.84 -44.62 -27.91
CA ALA A 144 -42.55 -44.39 -29.34
C ALA A 144 -42.53 -42.93 -29.85
N SER A 145 -41.72 -42.53 -30.84
CA SER A 145 -40.47 -42.97 -31.51
C SER A 145 -40.23 -41.98 -32.67
N SER A 146 -39.00 -41.95 -33.22
CA SER A 146 -38.54 -41.37 -34.51
C SER A 146 -38.51 -39.84 -34.66
N ALA A 147 -37.36 -39.18 -34.92
CA ALA A 147 -36.48 -39.20 -36.11
C ALA A 147 -37.19 -38.61 -37.36
N ALA A 148 -36.66 -37.70 -38.18
CA ALA A 148 -35.33 -37.14 -38.40
C ALA A 148 -35.42 -35.88 -39.30
N THR A 149 -34.33 -35.08 -39.35
CA THR A 149 -33.80 -34.29 -40.50
C THR A 149 -34.69 -33.19 -41.11
N ASP A 150 -34.23 -32.04 -41.63
CA ASP A 150 -32.95 -31.68 -42.25
C ASP A 150 -32.76 -30.13 -42.30
N ARG A 151 -31.57 -29.74 -42.75
CA ARG A 151 -30.85 -28.45 -42.83
C ARG A 151 -31.46 -27.32 -43.68
N GLY A 152 -30.91 -26.12 -43.45
CA GLY A 152 -30.66 -25.05 -44.45
C GLY A 152 -30.95 -23.65 -43.87
N LYS A 153 -30.00 -22.88 -43.32
CA LYS A 153 -28.84 -22.11 -43.84
C LYS A 153 -29.20 -20.80 -44.59
N ALA A 154 -28.53 -19.72 -44.12
CA ALA A 154 -28.24 -18.39 -44.73
C ALA A 154 -29.36 -17.33 -44.70
N ALA A 155 -29.13 -16.01 -44.72
CA ALA A 155 -28.06 -15.06 -44.37
C ALA A 155 -28.59 -13.64 -44.73
N ALA A 156 -27.91 -12.57 -44.27
CA ALA A 156 -28.02 -11.15 -44.67
C ALA A 156 -29.20 -10.33 -44.07
N SER A 157 -28.95 -9.28 -43.26
CA SER A 157 -28.43 -7.91 -43.53
C SER A 157 -29.56 -6.91 -43.85
N GLY A 158 -29.65 -5.81 -43.08
CA GLY A 158 -30.50 -4.67 -43.39
C GLY A 158 -30.54 -3.61 -42.28
N LYS A 159 -29.98 -2.43 -42.55
CA LYS A 159 -30.05 -1.17 -41.77
C LYS A 159 -31.45 -0.55 -41.84
N GLU A 160 -31.87 0.16 -40.78
CA GLU A 160 -32.58 1.46 -40.90
C GLU A 160 -32.60 2.28 -39.61
N LYS A 161 -32.76 3.60 -39.75
CA LYS A 161 -32.61 4.67 -38.75
C LYS A 161 -33.98 5.19 -38.26
N SER A 162 -34.07 5.49 -36.94
CA SER A 162 -34.75 6.63 -36.23
C SER A 162 -36.23 6.98 -36.51
N PRO A 163 -36.86 7.89 -35.72
CA PRO A 163 -36.87 8.16 -34.26
C PRO A 163 -38.33 8.23 -33.71
N VAL A 164 -38.55 8.66 -32.43
CA VAL A 164 -39.61 9.62 -31.96
C VAL A 164 -40.18 9.35 -30.54
N THR A 165 -40.04 10.40 -29.70
CA THR A 165 -40.82 10.93 -28.54
C THR A 165 -40.99 10.25 -27.16
N SER A 166 -40.73 11.13 -26.19
CA SER A 166 -41.20 11.28 -24.81
C SER A 166 -42.72 11.34 -24.61
N THR A 167 -43.21 10.91 -23.44
CA THR A 167 -44.08 11.69 -22.50
C THR A 167 -44.40 10.88 -21.22
N ASP A 168 -44.06 11.49 -20.07
CA ASP A 168 -44.73 11.62 -18.75
C ASP A 168 -45.62 10.55 -18.05
N ALA A 169 -45.39 10.54 -16.72
CA ALA A 169 -46.32 10.44 -15.58
C ALA A 169 -46.50 9.11 -14.79
N THR A 170 -45.93 9.13 -13.57
CA THR A 170 -46.15 8.33 -12.33
C THR A 170 -47.58 8.54 -11.73
N PRO A 171 -48.00 8.01 -10.53
CA PRO A 171 -47.36 7.09 -9.55
C PRO A 171 -48.28 6.00 -8.89
N ALA A 172 -47.67 5.00 -8.23
CA ALA A 172 -48.19 4.39 -6.99
C ALA A 172 -47.18 3.43 -6.31
N GLY A 173 -46.81 3.74 -5.06
CA GLY A 173 -46.89 2.81 -3.92
C GLY A 173 -45.77 1.79 -3.64
N ASP A 174 -44.90 2.15 -2.70
CA ASP A 174 -44.36 1.35 -1.59
C ASP A 174 -43.44 0.13 -1.84
N THR A 175 -42.15 0.29 -1.53
CA THR A 175 -41.63 -0.01 -0.18
C THR A 175 -40.14 0.31 -0.07
N THR A 176 -39.80 0.89 1.06
CA THR A 176 -38.50 1.41 1.46
C THR A 176 -37.47 0.31 1.72
N SER A 177 -36.33 0.39 1.07
CA SER A 177 -35.07 -0.11 1.62
C SER A 177 -33.93 0.83 1.20
N SER A 178 -33.20 1.26 2.21
CA SER A 178 -32.21 2.33 2.19
C SER A 178 -31.16 2.12 1.09
N ALA A 179 -31.15 3.03 0.11
CA ALA A 179 -30.15 3.08 -0.93
C ALA A 179 -28.82 3.55 -0.32
N ASN A 180 -27.93 2.59 -0.03
CA ASN A 180 -26.52 2.87 0.18
C ASN A 180 -25.98 3.40 -1.16
N GLY A 181 -25.72 4.70 -1.24
CA GLY A 181 -25.26 5.38 -2.44
C GLY A 181 -23.90 4.85 -2.87
N LYS A 182 -23.89 3.82 -3.73
CA LYS A 182 -22.73 3.52 -4.57
C LYS A 182 -22.62 4.61 -5.62
N GLU A 183 -21.97 5.71 -5.26
CA GLU A 183 -21.35 6.59 -6.26
C GLU A 183 -20.54 5.69 -7.20
N LYS A 184 -20.79 5.79 -8.52
CA LYS A 184 -19.96 5.11 -9.51
C LYS A 184 -18.53 5.64 -9.33
N ALA A 185 -17.65 4.82 -8.75
CA ALA A 185 -16.25 5.18 -8.56
C ALA A 185 -15.66 5.55 -9.93
N GLY A 186 -15.16 6.78 -10.07
CA GLY A 186 -14.34 7.18 -11.21
C GLY A 186 -13.03 6.37 -11.26
N PRO A 187 -12.16 6.60 -12.26
CA PRO A 187 -10.83 5.99 -12.30
C PRO A 187 -10.11 6.14 -10.94
N PRO A 188 -9.31 5.14 -10.48
CA PRO A 188 -8.71 5.13 -9.14
C PRO A 188 -8.09 6.45 -8.69
N LEU A 189 -7.33 7.09 -9.58
CA LEU A 189 -6.64 8.35 -9.31
C LEU A 189 -7.60 9.53 -9.11
N VAL A 190 -8.75 9.53 -9.79
CA VAL A 190 -9.83 10.53 -9.60
C VAL A 190 -10.51 10.33 -8.24
N ALA A 191 -10.77 9.08 -7.86
CA ALA A 191 -11.35 8.77 -6.55
C ALA A 191 -10.39 9.19 -5.42
N MET A 192 -9.10 8.89 -5.55
CA MET A 192 -8.07 9.30 -4.60
C MET A 192 -7.90 10.83 -4.55
N SER A 193 -7.92 11.51 -5.70
CA SER A 193 -7.91 12.98 -5.79
C SER A 193 -9.06 13.59 -4.99
N ARG A 194 -10.29 13.18 -5.29
CA ARG A 194 -11.50 13.66 -4.60
C ARG A 194 -11.43 13.41 -3.09
N ALA A 195 -11.07 12.20 -2.68
CA ALA A 195 -10.94 11.83 -1.27
C ALA A 195 -9.89 12.69 -0.54
N THR A 196 -8.76 12.97 -1.19
CA THR A 196 -7.71 13.83 -0.64
C THR A 196 -8.20 15.26 -0.45
N LEU A 197 -8.85 15.84 -1.45
CA LEU A 197 -9.40 17.20 -1.36
C LEU A 197 -10.51 17.31 -0.29
N GLU A 198 -11.40 16.31 -0.22
CA GLU A 198 -12.43 16.25 0.82
C GLU A 198 -11.80 16.21 2.22
N ARG A 199 -10.75 15.40 2.39
CA ARG A 199 -10.02 15.29 3.66
C ARG A 199 -9.28 16.59 4.00
N LEU A 200 -8.71 17.28 3.03
CA LEU A 200 -8.06 18.60 3.21
C LEU A 200 -9.05 19.70 3.57
N GLY A 201 -10.32 19.56 3.21
CA GLY A 201 -11.40 20.47 3.59
C GLY A 201 -11.88 20.32 5.04
N LYS A 202 -11.38 19.33 5.80
CA LYS A 202 -11.76 19.13 7.21
C LYS A 202 -10.92 20.02 8.15
N PRO A 203 -11.45 20.38 9.34
CA PRO A 203 -10.73 21.24 10.29
C PRO A 203 -9.41 20.65 10.78
N GLU A 204 -9.39 19.34 11.04
CA GLU A 204 -8.19 18.63 11.47
C GLU A 204 -7.21 18.53 10.29
N PRO A 205 -5.93 18.89 10.46
CA PRO A 205 -4.96 18.76 9.39
C PRO A 205 -4.80 17.30 8.96
N LEU A 206 -4.65 17.06 7.66
CA LEU A 206 -4.23 15.76 7.14
C LEU A 206 -2.76 15.58 7.46
N LYS A 207 -2.42 14.56 8.25
CA LYS A 207 -1.02 14.22 8.56
C LYS A 207 -0.42 13.36 7.44
N GLY A 208 0.82 13.61 7.06
CA GLY A 208 1.53 12.76 6.09
C GLY A 208 1.88 11.39 6.65
N ALA A 209 2.32 11.38 7.92
CA ALA A 209 2.57 10.20 8.72
C ALA A 209 1.95 10.39 10.12
N GLN A 210 1.01 9.52 10.49
CA GLN A 210 0.44 9.50 11.83
C GLN A 210 1.20 8.49 12.68
N VAL A 211 2.05 8.99 13.57
CA VAL A 211 2.82 8.18 14.51
C VAL A 211 2.11 8.05 15.86
N SER A 212 2.33 6.93 16.56
CA SER A 212 1.74 6.66 17.90
C SER A 212 2.43 7.41 19.04
N GLY A 213 3.58 8.05 18.79
CA GLY A 213 4.31 8.83 19.78
C GLY A 213 5.41 9.71 19.17
N PRO A 214 5.96 10.67 19.93
CA PRO A 214 6.93 11.66 19.44
C PRO A 214 8.31 11.07 19.10
N ASP A 215 8.67 9.93 19.70
CA ASP A 215 9.97 9.27 19.46
C ASP A 215 9.93 8.29 18.27
N LYS A 216 8.78 8.18 17.61
CA LYS A 216 8.56 7.24 16.51
C LYS A 216 8.91 7.87 15.17
N LEU A 217 9.60 7.09 14.33
CA LEU A 217 9.90 7.49 12.98
C LEU A 217 8.63 7.48 12.11
N PRO A 218 8.55 8.31 11.06
CA PRO A 218 7.41 8.31 10.14
C PRO A 218 7.05 6.93 9.58
N MET A 219 8.05 6.07 9.34
CA MET A 219 7.85 4.70 8.84
C MET A 219 7.29 3.72 9.87
N GLU A 220 7.35 4.04 11.16
CA GLU A 220 6.69 3.28 12.22
C GLU A 220 5.20 3.70 12.38
N GLY A 221 4.81 4.77 11.70
CA GLY A 221 3.44 5.30 11.70
C GLY A 221 2.62 4.92 10.47
N TYR A 222 1.41 5.48 10.42
CA TYR A 222 0.44 5.27 9.36
C TYR A 222 0.55 6.32 8.26
N SER A 223 0.46 5.89 7.01
CA SER A 223 0.37 6.80 5.86
C SER A 223 -0.86 7.71 5.94
N TRP A 224 -0.77 8.89 5.34
CA TRP A 224 -1.91 9.75 4.97
C TRP A 224 -3.03 8.98 4.25
N MET A 225 -2.70 7.92 3.52
CA MET A 225 -3.68 7.07 2.83
C MET A 225 -4.64 6.36 3.79
N VAL A 226 -4.22 6.04 5.01
CA VAL A 226 -5.12 5.46 6.04
C VAL A 226 -6.22 6.45 6.40
N GLN A 227 -5.91 7.74 6.48
CA GLN A 227 -6.90 8.79 6.74
C GLN A 227 -7.88 9.01 5.57
N LEU A 228 -7.62 8.45 4.38
CA LEU A 228 -8.53 8.53 3.23
C LEU A 228 -9.56 7.42 3.17
N LEU A 229 -9.36 6.33 3.93
CA LEU A 229 -10.26 5.16 3.88
C LEU A 229 -11.75 5.52 4.04
N PRO A 230 -12.17 6.36 5.00
CA PRO A 230 -13.58 6.74 5.13
C PRO A 230 -14.14 7.46 3.89
N HIS A 231 -13.31 8.28 3.24
CA HIS A 231 -13.68 9.04 2.03
C HIS A 231 -13.70 8.19 0.75
N LEU A 232 -13.17 6.97 0.84
CA LEU A 232 -13.12 5.97 -0.24
C LEU A 232 -14.12 4.82 -0.01
N GLY A 233 -15.00 4.92 0.99
CA GLY A 233 -16.00 3.89 1.31
C GLY A 233 -15.45 2.70 2.11
N HIS A 234 -14.27 2.84 2.72
CA HIS A 234 -13.60 1.83 3.55
C HIS A 234 -13.66 2.17 5.05
N GLU A 235 -14.76 2.77 5.51
CA GLU A 235 -14.92 3.19 6.91
C GLU A 235 -14.83 2.00 7.90
N ASP A 236 -15.38 0.84 7.53
CA ASP A 236 -15.31 -0.38 8.34
C ASP A 236 -13.87 -0.89 8.50
N LEU A 237 -13.00 -0.66 7.50
CA LEU A 237 -11.58 -0.98 7.61
C LEU A 237 -10.88 0.03 8.52
N TYR A 238 -11.14 1.32 8.32
CA TYR A 238 -10.57 2.40 9.14
C TYR A 238 -10.84 2.18 10.63
N LYS A 239 -12.07 1.83 10.99
CA LYS A 239 -12.51 1.57 12.38
C LYS A 239 -11.82 0.37 13.04
N LYS A 240 -11.21 -0.53 12.28
CA LYS A 240 -10.48 -1.69 12.82
C LYS A 240 -9.06 -1.35 13.26
N PHE A 241 -8.49 -0.24 12.80
CA PHE A 241 -7.16 0.18 13.21
C PHE A 241 -7.15 0.65 14.66
N ASP A 242 -6.22 0.12 15.44
CA ASP A 242 -5.83 0.61 16.75
C ASP A 242 -4.66 1.59 16.59
N PHE A 243 -4.99 2.90 16.50
CA PHE A 243 -4.00 3.96 16.33
C PHE A 243 -3.09 4.21 17.55
N SER A 244 -3.32 3.50 18.66
CA SER A 244 -2.39 3.51 19.80
C SER A 244 -1.18 2.60 19.58
N LYS A 245 -1.26 1.69 18.59
CA LYS A 245 -0.21 0.73 18.25
C LYS A 245 0.42 1.03 16.89
N PRO A 246 1.66 0.57 16.65
CA PRO A 246 2.27 0.54 15.33
C PRO A 246 1.44 -0.24 14.30
N TRP A 247 1.72 -0.01 13.01
CA TRP A 247 1.04 -0.70 11.92
C TRP A 247 1.44 -2.17 11.80
N ASP A 248 2.61 -2.57 12.31
CA ASP A 248 3.21 -3.90 12.24
C ASP A 248 2.92 -4.78 13.47
N GLU A 249 1.99 -4.36 14.32
CA GLU A 249 1.51 -5.12 15.46
C GLU A 249 0.02 -5.46 15.36
N ASP A 250 -0.43 -6.51 16.04
CA ASP A 250 -1.85 -6.85 16.12
C ASP A 250 -2.65 -5.78 16.90
N PRO A 251 -3.84 -5.39 16.41
CA PRO A 251 -4.60 -6.00 15.30
C PRO A 251 -4.35 -5.36 13.92
N ASN A 252 -3.37 -4.45 13.79
CA ASN A 252 -3.18 -3.59 12.62
C ASN A 252 -2.46 -4.29 11.48
N GLU A 253 -1.47 -5.14 11.79
CA GLU A 253 -0.62 -5.79 10.79
C GLU A 253 -1.44 -6.47 9.68
N PRO A 254 -2.50 -7.26 9.98
CA PRO A 254 -3.27 -7.92 8.93
C PRO A 254 -4.10 -6.95 8.08
N LEU A 255 -4.51 -5.80 8.64
CA LEU A 255 -5.33 -4.80 7.94
C LEU A 255 -4.57 -4.16 6.78
N THR A 256 -3.25 -4.06 6.90
CA THR A 256 -2.36 -3.51 5.86
C THR A 256 -2.23 -4.41 4.62
N MET A 257 -2.74 -5.65 4.67
CA MET A 257 -2.79 -6.57 3.52
C MET A 257 -4.03 -6.38 2.64
N GLN A 258 -4.97 -5.52 3.06
CA GLN A 258 -6.18 -5.23 2.30
C GLN A 258 -5.86 -4.36 1.08
N VAL A 259 -6.19 -4.86 -0.11
CA VAL A 259 -6.05 -4.10 -1.36
C VAL A 259 -7.14 -3.04 -1.43
N ILE A 260 -6.73 -1.80 -1.71
CA ILE A 260 -7.59 -0.65 -1.91
C ILE A 260 -7.46 -0.21 -3.37
N PRO A 261 -8.46 -0.49 -4.24
CA PRO A 261 -8.34 -0.24 -5.67
C PRO A 261 -8.01 1.21 -6.03
N ALA A 262 -8.43 2.19 -5.21
CA ALA A 262 -8.14 3.60 -5.41
C ALA A 262 -6.64 3.95 -5.34
N PHE A 263 -5.83 3.13 -4.67
CA PHE A 263 -4.38 3.33 -4.55
C PHE A 263 -3.58 2.64 -5.65
N LEU A 264 -4.23 1.90 -6.55
CA LEU A 264 -3.56 1.15 -7.61
C LEU A 264 -3.77 1.79 -8.99
N ASN A 265 -2.71 1.79 -9.80
CA ASN A 265 -2.79 1.96 -11.24
C ASN A 265 -3.36 0.66 -11.88
N PRO A 266 -4.50 0.71 -12.60
CA PRO A 266 -5.07 -0.47 -13.27
C PRO A 266 -4.17 -1.12 -14.33
N SER A 267 -3.20 -0.37 -14.86
CA SER A 267 -2.23 -0.85 -15.84
C SER A 267 -1.01 -1.52 -15.22
N ASP A 268 -0.94 -1.60 -13.89
CA ASP A 268 0.09 -2.31 -13.15
C ASP A 268 -0.54 -3.48 -12.39
N SER A 269 -0.06 -4.69 -12.67
CA SER A 269 -0.62 -5.92 -12.11
C SER A 269 -0.20 -6.19 -10.66
N ARG A 270 0.75 -5.40 -10.12
CA ARG A 270 1.27 -5.59 -8.75
C ARG A 270 0.29 -5.00 -7.73
N ASP A 271 -0.40 -5.81 -6.95
CA ASP A 271 -1.30 -5.32 -5.90
C ASP A 271 -0.74 -5.50 -4.48
N LYS A 272 0.25 -6.37 -4.33
CA LYS A 272 0.91 -6.71 -3.07
C LYS A 272 2.41 -6.81 -3.23
N TRP A 273 3.11 -6.54 -2.13
CA TRP A 273 4.53 -6.76 -2.01
C TRP A 273 4.83 -8.26 -1.90
N GLU A 274 5.82 -8.72 -2.67
CA GLU A 274 6.27 -10.12 -2.67
C GLU A 274 7.59 -10.24 -1.91
N GLY A 275 7.60 -11.00 -0.81
CA GLY A 275 8.80 -11.29 -0.05
C GLY A 275 9.11 -10.33 1.10
N TYR A 276 10.20 -10.60 1.81
CA TYR A 276 10.66 -9.79 2.94
C TYR A 276 11.06 -8.36 2.49
N PRO A 277 10.86 -7.30 3.31
CA PRO A 277 10.28 -7.30 4.66
C PRO A 277 8.76 -7.14 4.72
N PHE A 278 8.09 -6.84 3.61
CA PHE A 278 6.68 -6.44 3.61
C PHE A 278 5.77 -7.50 2.97
N ASP A 279 6.06 -8.78 3.16
CA ASP A 279 5.36 -9.87 2.47
C ASP A 279 3.84 -9.72 2.58
N LYS A 280 3.16 -9.77 1.42
CA LYS A 280 1.70 -9.66 1.24
C LYS A 280 1.08 -8.31 1.63
N LYS A 281 1.86 -7.30 2.02
CA LYS A 281 1.31 -5.95 2.25
C LYS A 281 0.78 -5.37 0.96
N ALA A 282 -0.41 -4.79 1.00
CA ALA A 282 -1.03 -4.20 -0.18
C ALA A 282 -0.30 -2.93 -0.57
N LEU A 283 -0.07 -2.75 -1.87
CA LEU A 283 0.72 -1.67 -2.43
C LEU A 283 -0.11 -0.40 -2.67
N THR A 284 0.60 0.70 -2.87
CA THR A 284 0.16 1.85 -3.65
C THR A 284 1.07 2.06 -4.86
N HIS A 285 0.48 2.50 -5.98
CA HIS A 285 1.18 2.93 -7.18
C HIS A 285 1.35 4.45 -7.26
N PHE A 286 0.97 5.16 -6.20
CA PHE A 286 1.00 6.61 -6.12
C PHE A 286 1.60 7.08 -4.80
N VAL A 287 2.24 8.25 -4.84
CA VAL A 287 2.86 8.89 -3.69
C VAL A 287 2.50 10.36 -3.62
N GLY A 288 2.43 10.91 -2.41
CA GLY A 288 2.36 12.35 -2.20
C GLY A 288 3.71 13.01 -2.50
N VAL A 289 3.70 14.14 -3.20
CA VAL A 289 4.92 14.89 -3.53
C VAL A 289 5.28 15.84 -2.40
N SER A 290 6.48 15.68 -1.84
CA SER A 290 6.91 16.48 -0.68
C SER A 290 7.79 17.68 -0.99
N GLY A 291 8.15 17.90 -2.25
CA GLY A 291 9.04 18.98 -2.64
C GLY A 291 10.35 18.49 -3.25
N ILE A 292 11.39 19.32 -3.19
CA ILE A 292 12.67 19.07 -3.86
C ILE A 292 13.73 18.53 -2.90
N GLU A 293 14.44 17.48 -3.35
CA GLU A 293 15.61 16.92 -2.69
C GLU A 293 16.86 17.13 -3.56
N ASP A 294 17.44 18.33 -3.46
CA ASP A 294 18.60 18.79 -4.23
C ASP A 294 19.95 18.33 -3.65
N ALA A 295 19.96 17.68 -2.49
CA ALA A 295 21.14 17.09 -1.89
C ALA A 295 20.81 15.78 -1.16
N ARG A 296 21.83 14.92 -0.99
CA ARG A 296 21.68 13.57 -0.41
C ARG A 296 20.95 13.54 0.94
N ASN A 297 21.19 14.55 1.77
CA ASN A 297 20.69 14.62 3.15
C ASN A 297 19.42 15.47 3.28
N VAL A 298 18.83 15.92 2.18
CA VAL A 298 17.57 16.66 2.18
C VAL A 298 16.43 15.65 2.12
N VAL A 299 15.54 15.73 3.11
CA VAL A 299 14.27 15.01 3.14
C VAL A 299 13.17 16.05 3.03
N ALA A 300 12.63 16.24 1.84
CA ALA A 300 11.71 17.34 1.58
C ALA A 300 10.47 17.31 2.48
N ALA A 301 9.99 16.10 2.81
CA ALA A 301 8.85 15.89 3.72
C ALA A 301 9.09 16.34 5.17
N ALA A 302 10.35 16.53 5.58
CA ALA A 302 10.73 17.02 6.90
C ALA A 302 11.08 18.52 6.91
N LEU A 303 11.03 19.19 5.74
CA LEU A 303 11.31 20.62 5.67
C LEU A 303 10.21 21.44 6.36
N PRO A 304 10.55 22.59 6.96
CA PRO A 304 9.54 23.55 7.39
C PRO A 304 8.66 23.94 6.21
N ARG A 305 7.37 24.14 6.47
CA ARG A 305 6.39 24.53 5.45
C ARG A 305 6.75 25.83 4.72
N SER A 306 7.60 26.68 5.30
CA SER A 306 8.08 27.92 4.69
C SER A 306 9.34 27.76 3.82
N ASP A 307 9.97 26.58 3.78
CA ASP A 307 11.15 26.34 2.95
C ASP A 307 10.72 26.36 1.47
N PRO A 308 11.40 27.10 0.57
CA PRO A 308 11.00 27.20 -0.84
C PRO A 308 10.99 25.85 -1.57
N ARG A 309 11.68 24.82 -1.04
CA ARG A 309 11.68 23.47 -1.61
C ARG A 309 10.51 22.62 -1.15
N ALA A 310 9.68 23.07 -0.21
CA ALA A 310 8.56 22.29 0.30
C ALA A 310 7.48 22.12 -0.78
N GLY A 311 7.00 20.89 -0.94
CA GLY A 311 5.87 20.52 -1.81
C GLY A 311 4.59 20.29 -1.02
N MET A 312 3.57 19.67 -1.61
CA MET A 312 2.26 19.50 -0.96
C MET A 312 2.33 18.69 0.34
N PHE A 313 3.10 17.59 0.36
CA PHE A 313 3.15 16.66 1.47
C PHE A 313 4.33 16.92 2.41
N GLY A 314 4.08 16.94 3.72
CA GLY A 314 5.10 16.82 4.76
C GLY A 314 4.72 15.69 5.71
N TYR A 315 5.66 15.16 6.49
CA TYR A 315 5.36 14.09 7.44
C TYR A 315 4.35 14.54 8.50
N ASP A 316 4.51 15.73 9.07
CA ASP A 316 3.60 16.22 10.11
C ASP A 316 2.25 16.67 9.55
N GLN A 317 2.25 17.24 8.34
CA GLN A 317 1.04 17.80 7.72
C GLN A 317 1.15 17.92 6.20
N VAL A 318 0.01 17.78 5.54
CA VAL A 318 -0.20 18.12 4.12
C VAL A 318 -0.68 19.57 4.02
N ALA A 319 -0.14 20.32 3.06
CA ALA A 319 -0.49 21.72 2.85
C ALA A 319 -1.96 21.90 2.50
N LYS A 320 -2.57 22.99 2.99
CA LYS A 320 -3.90 23.41 2.61
C LYS A 320 -3.86 24.10 1.25
N PRO A 321 -4.98 24.09 0.48
CA PRO A 321 -5.04 24.80 -0.79
C PRO A 321 -4.66 26.30 -0.70
N SER A 322 -4.96 26.95 0.44
CA SER A 322 -4.62 28.36 0.68
C SER A 322 -3.11 28.62 0.86
N GLU A 323 -2.31 27.58 1.11
CA GLU A 323 -0.85 27.69 1.25
C GLU A 323 -0.11 27.51 -0.07
N VAL A 324 -0.83 27.18 -1.15
CA VAL A 324 -0.25 26.94 -2.48
C VAL A 324 -0.22 28.24 -3.28
N THR A 325 0.89 28.98 -3.21
CA THR A 325 1.04 30.28 -3.89
C THR A 325 1.53 30.17 -5.32
N ASP A 326 2.17 29.06 -5.70
CA ASP A 326 2.61 28.81 -7.09
C ASP A 326 1.44 28.47 -8.04
N GLY A 327 0.22 28.34 -7.48
CA GLY A 327 -1.00 28.04 -8.21
C GLY A 327 -1.38 26.57 -8.12
N THR A 328 -2.62 26.30 -7.70
CA THR A 328 -3.10 24.94 -7.41
C THR A 328 -3.15 24.04 -8.64
N SER A 329 -3.38 24.60 -9.83
CA SER A 329 -3.38 23.88 -11.10
C SER A 329 -1.97 23.59 -11.64
N GLN A 330 -0.94 24.26 -11.11
CA GLN A 330 0.46 24.09 -11.52
C GLN A 330 1.28 23.23 -10.54
N THR A 331 0.76 22.99 -9.34
CA THR A 331 1.44 22.24 -8.29
C THR A 331 0.97 20.79 -8.25
N ILE A 332 1.90 19.84 -8.29
CA ILE A 332 1.63 18.41 -8.14
C ILE A 332 1.34 18.10 -6.67
N MET A 333 0.22 17.42 -6.43
CA MET A 333 -0.14 16.87 -5.13
C MET A 333 0.27 15.39 -5.04
N ILE A 334 -0.20 14.57 -5.97
CA ILE A 334 0.07 13.11 -6.00
C ILE A 334 0.62 12.73 -7.37
N ILE A 335 1.57 11.79 -7.41
CA ILE A 335 2.16 11.32 -8.67
C ILE A 335 2.39 9.80 -8.62
N GLY A 336 2.40 9.16 -9.80
CA GLY A 336 2.77 7.75 -9.92
C GLY A 336 4.18 7.46 -9.39
N SER A 337 4.31 6.40 -8.60
CA SER A 337 5.53 6.05 -7.85
C SER A 337 6.65 5.42 -8.70
N GLY A 338 6.37 5.08 -9.97
CA GLY A 338 7.30 4.37 -10.85
C GLY A 338 7.43 2.88 -10.49
N GLU A 339 8.64 2.35 -10.57
CA GLU A 339 8.89 0.93 -10.25
C GLU A 339 8.87 0.66 -8.74
N LEU A 340 9.16 1.67 -7.90
CA LEU A 340 9.18 1.56 -6.43
C LEU A 340 7.77 1.75 -5.83
N ALA A 341 6.85 0.84 -6.15
CA ALA A 341 5.59 0.69 -5.41
C ALA A 341 5.88 0.16 -3.99
N ALA A 342 5.16 0.67 -3.00
CA ALA A 342 5.38 0.33 -1.60
C ALA A 342 4.05 0.19 -0.85
N PRO A 343 4.04 -0.41 0.36
CA PRO A 343 2.82 -0.62 1.11
C PRO A 343 2.05 0.68 1.41
N TRP A 344 0.76 0.71 1.11
CA TRP A 344 -0.05 1.93 1.23
C TRP A 344 -0.26 2.39 2.67
N ALA A 345 -0.23 1.48 3.63
CA ALA A 345 -0.53 1.80 5.03
C ALA A 345 0.68 2.39 5.79
N ILE A 346 1.89 2.22 5.26
CA ILE A 346 3.14 2.59 5.95
C ILE A 346 3.45 4.07 5.70
N GLY A 347 3.68 4.83 6.78
CA GLY A 347 4.08 6.23 6.70
C GLY A 347 5.50 6.43 6.15
N GLY A 348 5.92 7.68 6.03
CA GLY A 348 7.27 7.99 5.56
C GLY A 348 7.45 7.83 4.05
N GLY A 349 8.67 7.43 3.65
CA GLY A 349 9.12 7.32 2.26
C GLY A 349 8.34 6.32 1.39
N ALA A 350 7.57 5.41 1.99
CA ALA A 350 6.73 4.46 1.27
C ALA A 350 5.60 5.16 0.50
N THR A 351 5.07 6.26 1.03
CA THR A 351 3.87 6.93 0.49
C THR A 351 4.03 8.42 0.27
N ILE A 352 5.17 9.01 0.67
CA ILE A 352 5.54 10.40 0.43
C ILE A 352 6.97 10.44 -0.11
N ARG A 353 7.20 11.11 -1.24
CA ARG A 353 8.52 11.18 -1.87
C ARG A 353 8.86 12.60 -2.32
N GLY A 354 10.10 13.00 -2.06
CA GLY A 354 10.68 14.20 -2.66
C GLY A 354 11.14 13.94 -4.09
N ALA A 355 11.10 14.98 -4.91
CA ALA A 355 11.60 14.96 -6.27
C ALA A 355 13.12 15.13 -6.26
N ARG A 356 13.81 14.13 -6.80
CA ARG A 356 15.28 14.10 -6.96
C ARG A 356 15.63 13.82 -8.41
N GLU A 357 16.59 14.57 -8.95
CA GLU A 357 17.08 14.29 -10.30
C GLU A 357 17.93 13.00 -10.34
N PRO A 358 17.81 12.19 -11.41
CA PRO A 358 16.87 12.33 -12.53
C PRO A 358 15.43 11.94 -12.15
N TYR A 359 14.47 12.85 -12.38
CA TYR A 359 13.10 12.75 -11.85
C TYR A 359 12.30 11.54 -12.38
N PHE A 360 12.57 11.10 -13.60
CA PHE A 360 11.91 9.97 -14.27
C PHE A 360 12.89 8.81 -14.54
N HIS A 361 13.86 8.61 -13.64
CA HIS A 361 14.71 7.41 -13.66
C HIS A 361 13.86 6.13 -13.66
N GLU A 362 14.27 5.12 -14.41
CA GLU A 362 13.49 3.89 -14.63
C GLU A 362 13.13 3.18 -13.32
N ILE A 363 14.10 3.05 -12.41
CA ILE A 363 13.89 2.38 -11.12
C ILE A 363 13.43 3.38 -10.06
N THR A 364 14.27 4.36 -9.75
CA THR A 364 14.07 5.27 -8.62
C THR A 364 13.27 6.53 -8.92
N GLY A 365 12.83 6.76 -10.16
CA GLY A 365 12.09 7.97 -10.53
C GLY A 365 10.58 7.84 -10.28
N PHE A 366 9.85 8.86 -10.71
CA PHE A 366 8.40 8.82 -10.84
C PHE A 366 8.01 8.19 -12.17
N GLY A 367 6.82 7.60 -12.21
CA GLY A 367 6.30 7.00 -13.44
C GLY A 367 4.95 6.32 -13.24
N SER A 368 4.27 6.05 -14.34
CA SER A 368 3.05 5.21 -14.34
C SER A 368 3.10 4.23 -15.51
N LYS A 369 2.87 2.94 -15.23
CA LYS A 369 2.77 1.90 -16.26
C LYS A 369 1.54 2.09 -17.14
N GLY A 370 1.61 1.58 -18.37
CA GLY A 370 0.51 1.57 -19.34
C GLY A 370 0.27 2.90 -20.06
N LEU A 371 1.19 3.86 -19.95
CA LEU A 371 1.12 5.13 -20.69
C LEU A 371 1.71 5.00 -22.10
N PRO A 372 1.22 5.78 -23.09
CA PRO A 372 1.69 5.71 -24.48
C PRO A 372 3.13 6.22 -24.66
N LYS A 373 3.61 7.03 -23.72
CA LYS A 373 4.99 7.53 -23.64
C LYS A 373 5.48 7.42 -22.20
N ARG A 374 6.80 7.37 -22.01
CA ARG A 374 7.40 7.44 -20.67
C ARG A 374 6.97 8.73 -19.98
N GLY A 375 6.57 8.62 -18.72
CA GLY A 375 6.05 9.72 -17.94
C GLY A 375 5.21 9.22 -16.77
N SER A 376 4.46 10.11 -16.14
CA SER A 376 3.64 9.79 -14.98
C SER A 376 2.27 10.47 -15.05
N GLN A 377 1.26 9.81 -14.49
CA GLN A 377 -0.01 10.47 -14.14
C GLN A 377 0.19 11.23 -12.82
N ALA A 378 -0.31 12.45 -12.78
CA ALA A 378 -0.22 13.32 -11.61
C ALA A 378 -1.58 13.94 -11.30
N VAL A 379 -1.92 14.01 -10.02
CA VAL A 379 -3.01 14.83 -9.49
C VAL A 379 -2.42 16.17 -9.09
N MET A 380 -2.97 17.24 -9.65
CA MET A 380 -2.62 18.61 -9.28
C MET A 380 -3.34 19.02 -7.99
N ALA A 381 -2.89 20.08 -7.33
CA ALA A 381 -3.48 20.54 -6.07
C ALA A 381 -4.93 21.03 -6.20
N ASP A 382 -5.38 21.38 -7.41
CA ASP A 382 -6.78 21.66 -7.72
C ASP A 382 -7.63 20.40 -7.95
N GLY A 383 -7.02 19.22 -7.90
CA GLY A 383 -7.64 17.91 -8.11
C GLY A 383 -7.67 17.44 -9.56
N SER A 384 -7.26 18.27 -10.53
CA SER A 384 -7.18 17.87 -11.94
C SER A 384 -6.10 16.81 -12.13
N VAL A 385 -6.30 15.93 -13.13
CA VAL A 385 -5.34 14.87 -13.45
C VAL A 385 -4.63 15.20 -14.76
N ARG A 386 -3.29 15.17 -14.74
CA ARG A 386 -2.41 15.47 -15.87
C ARG A 386 -1.53 14.27 -16.20
N PHE A 387 -1.17 14.15 -17.47
CA PHE A 387 0.00 13.36 -17.88
C PHE A 387 1.21 14.30 -17.96
N ILE A 388 2.33 13.85 -17.37
CA ILE A 388 3.61 14.56 -17.40
C ILE A 388 4.62 13.66 -18.12
N SER A 389 5.17 14.14 -19.24
CA SER A 389 6.18 13.41 -20.02
C SER A 389 7.50 13.31 -19.25
N ALA A 390 8.21 12.18 -19.39
CA ALA A 390 9.57 12.04 -18.88
C ALA A 390 10.58 12.98 -19.58
N ASP A 391 10.22 13.50 -20.76
CA ASP A 391 11.02 14.46 -21.55
C ASP A 391 10.79 15.93 -21.15
N ILE A 392 10.00 16.20 -20.11
CA ILE A 392 9.76 17.56 -19.62
C ILE A 392 11.08 18.24 -19.22
N ASP A 393 11.16 19.56 -19.41
CA ASP A 393 12.27 20.36 -18.88
C ASP A 393 12.38 20.14 -17.35
N PRO A 394 13.55 19.72 -16.83
CA PRO A 394 13.71 19.45 -15.40
C PRO A 394 13.38 20.64 -14.51
N GLN A 395 13.65 21.88 -14.93
CA GLN A 395 13.29 23.08 -14.15
C GLN A 395 11.79 23.30 -14.09
N VAL A 396 11.07 22.97 -15.16
CA VAL A 396 9.60 23.00 -15.15
C VAL A 396 9.06 21.92 -14.22
N PHE A 397 9.58 20.70 -14.27
CA PHE A 397 9.13 19.65 -13.33
C PHE A 397 9.43 20.00 -11.88
N LYS A 398 10.59 20.64 -11.63
CA LYS A 398 11.00 21.10 -10.31
C LYS A 398 9.99 22.10 -9.73
N SER A 399 9.60 23.13 -10.47
CA SER A 399 8.63 24.12 -9.99
C SER A 399 7.25 23.52 -9.75
N MET A 400 6.87 22.50 -10.53
CA MET A 400 5.61 21.76 -10.30
C MET A 400 5.62 20.98 -8.97
N CYS A 401 6.77 20.74 -8.35
CA CYS A 401 6.88 19.97 -7.12
C CYS A 401 6.84 20.83 -5.85
N THR A 402 6.87 22.17 -5.96
CA THR A 402 6.88 23.11 -4.83
C THR A 402 5.55 23.85 -4.70
N ILE A 403 5.22 24.34 -3.50
CA ILE A 403 3.99 25.11 -3.25
C ILE A 403 4.21 26.63 -3.22
N HIS A 404 5.45 27.10 -3.02
CA HIS A 404 5.83 28.53 -2.97
C HIS A 404 7.30 28.75 -3.39
N GLY A 405 7.78 28.03 -4.41
CA GLY A 405 9.14 28.15 -4.97
C GLY A 405 9.44 29.51 -5.60
N ALA A 406 8.39 30.31 -5.86
CA ALA A 406 8.44 31.63 -6.50
C ALA A 406 8.82 31.61 -7.99
N GLU A 407 8.94 30.44 -8.60
CA GLU A 407 9.04 30.30 -10.04
C GLU A 407 7.64 30.42 -10.70
N SER A 408 7.49 31.29 -11.70
CA SER A 408 6.26 31.35 -12.49
C SER A 408 6.35 30.38 -13.65
N VAL A 409 5.42 29.42 -13.73
CA VAL A 409 5.35 28.44 -14.81
C VAL A 409 3.94 28.43 -15.43
N ASP A 410 3.89 28.62 -16.75
CA ASP A 410 2.68 28.44 -17.54
C ASP A 410 2.64 27.03 -18.15
N LEU A 411 1.88 26.13 -17.51
CA LEU A 411 1.67 24.77 -18.03
C LEU A 411 0.66 24.71 -19.18
N SER A 412 -0.13 25.75 -19.43
CA SER A 412 -1.20 25.68 -20.44
C SER A 412 -0.67 25.52 -21.87
N ALA A 413 0.54 26.04 -22.12
CA ALA A 413 1.23 25.94 -23.40
C ALA A 413 2.31 24.84 -23.43
N ASN A 414 2.52 24.07 -22.34
CA ASN A 414 3.60 23.11 -22.27
C ASN A 414 3.22 21.77 -22.95
N PRO A 415 3.89 21.37 -24.05
CA PRO A 415 3.53 20.14 -24.78
C PRO A 415 3.83 18.84 -24.01
N HIS A 416 4.58 18.93 -22.91
CA HIS A 416 4.94 17.81 -22.04
C HIS A 416 3.98 17.65 -20.85
N VAL A 417 3.01 18.54 -20.69
CA VAL A 417 1.97 18.46 -19.66
C VAL A 417 0.59 18.52 -20.32
N THR A 418 -0.09 17.38 -20.39
CA THR A 418 -1.41 17.29 -21.04
C THR A 418 -2.48 16.83 -20.07
N ALA A 419 -3.75 16.91 -20.46
CA ALA A 419 -4.78 16.14 -19.76
C ALA A 419 -4.39 14.66 -19.74
N ALA A 420 -4.71 13.96 -18.64
CA ALA A 420 -4.51 12.53 -18.57
C ALA A 420 -5.38 11.81 -19.63
N PRO A 421 -4.85 10.75 -20.27
CA PRO A 421 -5.55 10.02 -21.32
C PRO A 421 -6.76 9.21 -20.81
#